data_AF-A0AAU8LLY1-F1
#
_entry.id   AF-A0AAU8LLY1-F1
#
_cell.length_a   1.000
_cell.length_b   1.000
_cell.length_c   1.000
_cell.angle_alpha   90.00
_cell.angle_beta   90.00
_cell.angle_gamma   90.00
#
_symmetry.space_group_name_H-M   'P 1'
#
loop_
_entity.id
_entity.type
_entity.pdbx_description
1 polymer ?
#
loop_
_entity_poly.entity_id
_entity_poly.type
_entity_poly.pdbx_seq_one_letter_code
_entity_poly.pdbx_strand_id
1 'polypeptide(L)'
;MMRELIFEKVGDVHSIYPYLCVYLQGEVEPFLEIAVTDKRDLAFTVYPRESNVVLGIEDLTEILNRAAIFLPQALENNDSV
;
A
#
# COMPACT_ATOMS: atom_id res chain seq x y z
N MET A 1 -13.55 2.74 -17.41
CA MET A 1 -14.25 2.20 -16.23
C MET A 1 -13.23 2.16 -15.11
N MET A 2 -13.49 2.85 -14.00
CA MET A 2 -12.67 2.82 -12.79
C MET A 2 -12.61 1.38 -12.27
N ARG A 3 -11.42 0.85 -12.03
CA ARG A 3 -11.28 -0.47 -11.40
C ARG A 3 -11.24 -0.25 -9.91
N GLU A 4 -12.07 -0.96 -9.16
CA GLU A 4 -12.09 -0.80 -7.71
C GLU A 4 -10.77 -1.34 -7.14
N LEU A 5 -10.03 -0.48 -6.44
CA LEU A 5 -8.82 -0.83 -5.71
C LEU A 5 -9.18 -1.19 -4.27
N ILE A 6 -8.60 -2.29 -3.78
CA ILE A 6 -8.78 -2.72 -2.39
C ILE A 6 -7.47 -2.45 -1.65
N PHE A 7 -7.57 -1.82 -0.48
CA PHE A 7 -6.44 -1.51 0.39
C PHE A 7 -6.56 -2.27 1.70
N GLU A 8 -5.56 -3.08 2.03
CA GLU A 8 -5.52 -3.87 3.25
C GLU A 8 -4.31 -3.46 4.09
N LYS A 9 -4.54 -3.13 5.37
CA LYS A 9 -3.46 -2.87 6.32
C LYS A 9 -3.01 -4.20 6.92
N VAL A 10 -1.74 -4.52 6.72
CA VAL A 10 -1.12 -5.75 7.23
C VAL A 10 -0.10 -5.35 8.31
N GLY A 11 -0.22 -5.99 9.47
CA GLY A 11 0.80 -5.93 10.52
C GLY A 11 1.75 -7.11 10.37
N ASP A 12 3.04 -6.86 10.38
CA ASP A 12 4.08 -7.90 10.31
C ASP A 12 4.91 -7.88 11.59
N VAL A 13 5.05 -9.05 12.21
CA VAL A 13 5.85 -9.24 13.43
C VAL A 13 7.34 -8.99 13.20
N HIS A 14 7.80 -9.01 11.95
CA HIS A 14 9.18 -8.75 11.55
C HIS A 14 9.41 -7.32 11.08
N SER A 15 8.38 -6.48 11.01
CA SER A 15 8.48 -5.11 10.53
C SER A 15 8.10 -4.12 11.63
N ILE A 16 8.87 -3.03 11.74
CA ILE A 16 8.67 -2.00 12.78
C ILE A 16 7.34 -1.26 12.56
N TYR A 17 6.95 -1.11 11.30
CA TYR A 17 5.72 -0.45 10.88
C TYR A 17 4.84 -1.42 10.10
N PRO A 18 3.50 -1.29 10.19
CA PRO A 18 2.60 -1.99 9.27
C PRO A 18 2.87 -1.55 7.82
N TYR A 19 2.31 -2.28 6.87
CA TYR A 19 2.28 -1.90 5.45
C TYR A 19 0.87 -2.01 4.87
N LEU A 20 0.66 -1.42 3.68
CA LEU A 20 -0.57 -1.51 2.92
C LEU A 20 -0.38 -2.38 1.68
N CYS A 21 -1.19 -3.43 1.56
CA CYS A 21 -1.35 -4.17 0.31
C CYS A 21 -2.43 -3.52 -0.54
N VAL A 22 -2.18 -3.42 -1.86
CA VAL A 22 -3.11 -2.90 -2.85
C VAL A 22 -3.43 -3.99 -3.86
N TYR A 23 -4.71 -4.27 -4.02
CA TYR A 23 -5.25 -5.31 -4.89
C TYR A 23 -6.15 -4.69 -5.97
N LEU A 24 -6.24 -5.37 -7.11
CA LEU A 24 -7.35 -5.16 -8.03
C LEU A 24 -8.54 -5.97 -7.51
N GLN A 25 -9.75 -5.40 -7.58
CA GLN A 25 -10.96 -6.11 -7.18
C GLN A 25 -11.07 -7.49 -7.85
N GLY A 26 -11.32 -8.51 -7.02
CA GLY A 26 -11.46 -9.90 -7.44
C GLY A 26 -10.15 -10.68 -7.53
N GLU A 27 -9.00 -10.01 -7.38
CA GLU A 27 -7.70 -10.67 -7.27
C GLU A 27 -7.40 -11.06 -5.82
N VAL A 28 -6.69 -12.18 -5.66
CA VAL A 28 -6.27 -12.68 -4.34
C VAL A 28 -4.90 -12.15 -3.94
N GLU A 29 -4.02 -11.88 -4.91
CA GLU A 29 -2.66 -11.41 -4.67
C GLU A 29 -2.55 -9.91 -4.88
N PRO A 30 -1.81 -9.19 -4.01
CA PRO A 30 -1.60 -7.76 -4.18
C PRO A 30 -0.67 -7.53 -5.36
N PHE A 31 -0.86 -6.42 -6.06
CA PHE A 31 0.08 -6.01 -7.11
C PHE A 31 1.06 -4.94 -6.63
N LEU A 32 0.74 -4.26 -5.54
CA LEU A 32 1.55 -3.21 -4.95
C LEU A 32 1.50 -3.31 -3.42
N GLU A 33 2.64 -3.11 -2.81
CA GLU A 33 2.78 -2.88 -1.37
C GLU A 33 3.32 -1.47 -1.12
N ILE A 34 2.82 -0.84 -0.06
CA ILE A 34 3.26 0.46 0.41
C ILE A 34 3.67 0.32 1.88
N ALA A 35 4.98 0.39 2.14
CA ALA A 35 5.56 0.22 3.47
C ALA A 35 6.21 1.52 3.96
N VAL A 36 6.46 1.60 5.27
CA VAL A 36 7.26 2.67 5.87
C VAL A 36 8.65 2.13 6.16
N THR A 37 9.67 2.81 5.64
CA THR A 37 11.07 2.47 5.86
C THR A 37 11.55 2.93 7.24
N ASP A 38 12.70 2.42 7.69
CA ASP A 38 13.35 2.87 8.93
C ASP A 38 13.67 4.38 8.94
N LYS A 39 13.78 4.99 7.75
CA LYS A 39 13.99 6.44 7.60
C LYS A 39 12.70 7.26 7.62
N ARG A 40 11.56 6.61 7.90
CA ARG A 40 10.22 7.20 7.89
C ARG A 40 9.77 7.71 6.51
N ASP A 41 10.36 7.19 5.44
CA ASP A 41 9.93 7.40 4.05
C ASP A 41 9.00 6.26 3.58
N LEU A 42 8.19 6.51 2.54
CA LEU A 42 7.37 5.47 1.88
C LEU A 42 8.21 4.64 0.89
N ALA A 43 8.11 3.31 1.01
CA ALA A 43 8.62 2.37 0.02
C ALA A 43 7.45 1.75 -0.76
N PHE A 44 7.61 1.66 -2.08
CA PHE A 44 6.63 1.06 -2.98
C PHE A 44 7.24 -0.19 -3.61
N THR A 45 6.62 -1.36 -3.39
CA THR A 45 7.05 -2.63 -3.97
C THR A 45 6.01 -3.12 -4.96
N VAL A 46 6.35 -3.17 -6.25
CA VAL A 46 5.47 -3.72 -7.29
C VAL A 46 5.76 -5.21 -7.44
N TYR A 47 4.74 -6.04 -7.20
CA TYR A 47 4.89 -7.48 -7.28
C TYR A 47 4.86 -7.98 -8.73
N PRO A 48 5.70 -8.99 -9.08
CA PRO A 48 5.66 -9.60 -10.40
C PRO A 48 4.33 -10.31 -10.61
N ARG A 49 3.76 -10.19 -11.81
CA ARG A 49 2.50 -10.85 -12.20
C ARG A 49 2.58 -11.33 -13.64
N GLU A 50 1.78 -12.33 -13.98
CA GLU A 50 1.69 -12.85 -15.36
C GLU A 50 1.06 -11.83 -16.33
N SER A 51 0.24 -10.91 -15.82
CA SER A 51 -0.45 -9.90 -16.60
C SER A 51 -0.10 -8.48 -16.14
N ASN A 52 -0.14 -7.54 -17.08
CA ASN A 52 0.10 -6.14 -16.80
C ASN A 52 -1.01 -5.55 -15.94
N VAL A 53 -0.62 -4.77 -14.93
CA VAL A 53 -1.55 -3.88 -14.24
C VAL A 53 -1.69 -2.60 -15.05
N VAL A 54 -2.93 -2.27 -15.42
CA VAL A 54 -3.27 -1.03 -16.14
C VAL A 54 -4.07 -0.15 -15.18
N LEU A 55 -3.52 1.01 -14.86
CA LEU A 55 -4.10 1.99 -13.95
C LEU A 55 -4.45 3.27 -14.72
N GLY A 56 -5.62 3.81 -14.45
CA GLY A 56 -5.97 5.18 -14.83
C GLY A 56 -5.29 6.20 -13.93
N ILE A 57 -5.36 7.48 -14.31
CA ILE A 57 -4.85 8.57 -13.48
C ILE A 57 -5.58 8.66 -12.13
N GLU A 58 -6.87 8.32 -12.11
CA GLU A 58 -7.70 8.30 -10.90
C GLU A 58 -7.23 7.22 -9.92
N ASP A 59 -6.92 6.01 -10.42
CA ASP A 59 -6.39 4.90 -9.63
C ASP A 59 -5.04 5.26 -8.99
N LEU A 60 -4.13 5.85 -9.77
CA LEU A 60 -2.83 6.33 -9.26
C LEU A 60 -3.00 7.43 -8.21
N THR A 61 -3.94 8.34 -8.43
CA THR A 61 -4.23 9.43 -7.50
C THR A 61 -4.76 8.88 -6.17
N GLU A 62 -5.66 7.90 -6.21
CA GLU A 62 -6.16 7.25 -4.99
C GLU A 62 -5.05 6.52 -4.24
N ILE A 63 -4.19 5.77 -4.92
CA ILE A 63 -3.02 5.11 -4.31
C ILE A 63 -2.15 6.11 -3.56
N LEU A 64 -1.82 7.24 -4.19
CA LEU A 64 -0.99 8.28 -3.58
C LEU A 64 -1.69 8.97 -2.40
N ASN A 65 -2.99 9.26 -2.51
CA ASN A 65 -3.77 9.84 -1.42
C ASN A 65 -3.81 8.91 -0.20
N ARG A 66 -4.05 7.61 -0.42
CA ARG A 66 -4.05 6.60 0.65
C ARG A 66 -2.69 6.44 1.28
N ALA A 67 -1.62 6.46 0.49
CA ALA A 67 -0.25 6.43 0.99
C ALA A 67 0.08 7.65 1.87
N ALA A 68 -0.36 8.85 1.45
CA ALA A 68 -0.14 10.09 2.19
C ALA A 68 -0.87 10.10 3.56
N ILE A 69 -2.06 9.51 3.63
CA ILE A 69 -2.81 9.33 4.89
C ILE A 69 -2.18 8.24 5.76
N PHE A 70 -1.70 7.16 5.13
CA PHE A 70 -1.15 6.01 5.82
C PHE A 70 0.14 6.31 6.57
N LEU A 71 1.06 7.08 5.97
CA LEU A 71 2.36 7.38 6.57
C LEU A 71 2.26 7.94 8.01
N PRO A 72 1.55 9.05 8.28
CA PRO A 72 1.43 9.57 9.65
C PRO A 72 0.75 8.58 10.59
N GLN A 73 -0.27 7.84 10.13
CA GLN A 73 -0.95 6.83 10.95
C GLN A 73 -0.04 5.65 11.32
N ALA A 74 0.83 5.23 10.41
CA ALA A 74 1.79 4.16 10.66
C ALA A 74 2.85 4.60 11.68
N LEU A 75 3.29 5.86 11.62
CA LEU A 75 4.27 6.44 12.55
C LEU A 75 3.69 6.66 13.96
N GLU A 76 2.48 7.21 14.08
CA GLU A 76 1.83 7.48 15.39
C GLU A 76 1.55 6.19 16.19
N ASN A 77 1.23 5.09 15.51
CA ASN A 77 1.00 3.80 16.15
C ASN A 77 2.27 3.18 16.77
N ASN A 78 3.46 3.60 16.33
CA ASN A 78 4.72 3.12 16.89
C ASN A 78 5.23 4.03 18.01
N ASP A 79 5.09 5.36 17.87
CA ASP A 79 5.54 6.34 18.87
C ASP A 79 4.72 6.29 20.20
N SER A 80 3.68 5.44 20.28
CA SER A 80 2.84 5.24 21.48
C SER A 80 3.23 4.01 22.34
N VAL A 81 4.37 3.37 22.06
CA VAL A 81 4.88 2.18 22.79
C VAL A 81 6.14 2.50 23.58
#